data_AF-A0A7R9ZUX8-F1
#
_entry.id   AF-A0A7R9ZUX8-F1
#
_cell.length_a   1.000
_cell.length_b   1.000
_cell.length_c   1.000
_cell.angle_alpha   90.00
_cell.angle_beta   90.00
_cell.angle_gamma   90.00
#
_symmetry.space_group_name_H-M   'P 1'
#
loop_
_entity.id
_entity.type
_entity.pdbx_description
1 polymer ?
#
loop_
_entity_poly.entity_id
_entity_poly.type
_entity_poly.pdbx_seq_one_letter_code
_entity_poly.pdbx_strand_id
1 'polypeptide(L)'
;FCLYREQSDVDYPMENVNVGDLPGVMWYLHHEVVSMCPRKYDITRVIRLQFTAKLDAEGSFSGFVAFDKGKCTVPNCEERWHRHGYRVGCQERGGGYGSEPAHWYSLPGACPSKDVEAKTLECARADPGGRCQRLEDLTADGVCTYFAEWAGEVRLDSLMGIANYTAFCAAGNLEYDYVRDMGRGTTFWDGSHNAARSDLRLQRVRERLRTAYPDRPMSF
;
A
#
# COMPACT_ATOMS: atom_id res chain seq x y z
N PHE A 1 0.44 11.40 -8.73
CA PHE A 1 0.17 11.38 -7.28
C PHE A 1 0.96 10.23 -6.66
N CYS A 2 0.93 10.04 -5.34
CA CYS A 2 1.67 8.96 -4.67
C CYS A 2 0.73 7.91 -4.09
N LEU A 3 1.17 6.66 -4.17
CA LEU A 3 0.57 5.52 -3.47
C LEU A 3 1.59 4.96 -2.48
N TYR A 4 1.11 4.19 -1.52
CA TYR A 4 1.90 3.69 -0.41
C TYR A 4 1.65 2.20 -0.22
N ARG A 5 2.68 1.50 0.22
CA ARG A 5 2.59 0.07 0.53
C ARG A 5 3.39 -0.26 1.79
N GLU A 6 2.75 -0.93 2.71
CA GLU A 6 3.39 -1.61 3.83
C GLU A 6 4.08 -2.90 3.38
N GLN A 7 5.33 -3.10 3.79
CA GLN A 7 6.12 -4.29 3.40
C GLN A 7 7.12 -4.67 4.49
N SER A 8 7.47 -5.95 4.55
CA SER A 8 8.61 -6.46 5.30
C SER A 8 9.93 -6.13 4.59
N ASP A 9 11.05 -6.61 5.11
CA ASP A 9 12.36 -6.46 4.46
C ASP A 9 12.53 -7.29 3.19
N VAL A 10 11.59 -8.20 2.90
CA VAL A 10 11.58 -8.96 1.66
C VAL A 10 11.09 -8.06 0.53
N ASP A 11 11.83 -8.04 -0.58
CA ASP A 11 11.48 -7.27 -1.77
C ASP A 11 10.60 -8.10 -2.70
N TYR A 12 9.44 -7.54 -3.03
CA TYR A 12 8.50 -8.11 -4.00
C TYR A 12 8.28 -7.13 -5.16
N PRO A 13 8.02 -7.63 -6.38
CA PRO A 13 7.55 -6.78 -7.47
C PRO A 13 6.32 -5.96 -7.05
N MET A 14 6.27 -4.69 -7.46
CA MET A 14 5.13 -3.79 -7.26
C MET A 14 4.06 -4.02 -8.32
N GLU A 15 3.56 -5.26 -8.39
CA GLU A 15 2.57 -5.70 -9.36
C GLU A 15 1.78 -6.90 -8.80
N ASN A 16 0.49 -6.97 -9.12
CA ASN A 16 -0.50 -7.79 -8.40
C ASN A 16 -0.46 -7.54 -6.89
N VAL A 17 -0.55 -6.27 -6.51
CA VAL A 17 -0.44 -5.84 -5.12
C VAL A 17 -1.56 -4.88 -4.78
N ASN A 18 -1.96 -4.92 -3.51
CA ASN A 18 -2.81 -3.89 -2.92
C ASN A 18 -1.90 -2.77 -2.42
N VAL A 19 -2.27 -1.53 -2.70
CA VAL A 19 -1.62 -0.33 -2.18
C VAL A 19 -2.71 0.61 -1.65
N GLY A 20 -2.32 1.64 -0.92
CA GLY A 20 -3.25 2.66 -0.45
C GLY A 20 -2.77 4.07 -0.74
N ASP A 21 -3.64 5.04 -0.52
CA ASP A 21 -3.16 6.35 -0.12
C ASP A 21 -2.56 6.28 1.29
N LEU A 22 -1.91 7.37 1.72
CA LEU A 22 -1.27 7.37 3.04
C LEU A 22 -2.27 7.14 4.19
N PRO A 23 -3.47 7.76 4.20
CA PRO A 23 -4.51 7.44 5.19
C PRO A 23 -4.89 5.96 5.21
N GLY A 24 -5.07 5.32 4.05
CA GLY A 24 -5.38 3.90 3.94
C GLY A 24 -4.31 2.98 4.53
N VAL A 25 -3.04 3.24 4.20
CA VAL A 25 -1.91 2.46 4.73
C VAL A 25 -1.75 2.68 6.24
N MET A 26 -1.87 3.93 6.71
CA MET A 26 -1.75 4.24 8.14
C MET A 26 -2.91 3.67 8.95
N TRP A 27 -4.12 3.61 8.37
CA TRP A 27 -5.24 2.90 8.96
C TRP A 27 -4.93 1.42 9.12
N TYR A 28 -4.47 0.76 8.05
CA TYR A 28 -4.16 -0.67 8.06
C TYR A 28 -3.08 -1.00 9.08
N LEU A 29 -2.00 -0.21 9.12
CA LEU A 29 -0.96 -0.38 10.12
C LEU A 29 -1.51 -0.34 11.54
N HIS A 30 -2.32 0.69 11.84
CA HIS A 30 -2.90 0.88 13.18
C HIS A 30 -3.90 -0.23 13.56
N HIS A 31 -4.71 -0.69 12.60
CA HIS A 31 -5.82 -1.60 12.86
C HIS A 31 -5.52 -3.08 12.67
N GLU A 32 -4.42 -3.44 12.01
CA GLU A 32 -4.17 -4.84 11.64
C GLU A 32 -2.73 -5.29 11.90
N VAL A 33 -1.76 -4.37 11.95
CA VAL A 33 -0.34 -4.74 11.92
C VAL A 33 0.33 -4.59 13.27
N VAL A 34 0.18 -3.43 13.90
CA VAL A 34 0.96 -3.04 15.09
C VAL A 34 0.32 -3.46 16.42
N SER A 35 -0.80 -4.18 16.36
CA SER A 35 -1.50 -4.73 17.52
C SER A 35 -1.03 -6.10 17.97
N MET A 36 0.05 -6.60 17.37
CA MET A 36 0.71 -7.85 17.73
C MET A 36 2.24 -7.70 17.71
N CYS A 37 2.92 -8.65 18.34
CA CYS A 37 4.37 -8.73 18.40
C CYS A 37 4.80 -10.17 18.09
N PRO A 38 5.58 -10.41 17.02
CA PRO A 38 6.02 -9.44 15.99
C PRO A 38 4.85 -8.86 15.18
N ARG A 39 5.08 -7.74 14.48
CA ARG A 39 4.11 -7.14 13.54
C ARG A 39 3.58 -8.19 12.56
N LYS A 40 2.30 -8.08 12.21
CA LYS A 40 1.68 -8.93 11.18
C LYS A 40 2.50 -8.91 9.88
N TYR A 41 2.74 -10.10 9.31
CA TYR A 41 3.53 -10.32 8.10
C TYR A 41 4.96 -9.74 8.14
N ASP A 42 5.52 -9.54 9.34
CA ASP A 42 6.85 -8.95 9.55
C ASP A 42 7.02 -7.59 8.84
N ILE A 43 5.95 -6.81 8.73
CA ILE A 43 5.98 -5.49 8.10
C ILE A 43 6.94 -4.57 8.88
N THR A 44 7.87 -3.91 8.17
CA THR A 44 8.89 -3.05 8.78
C THR A 44 8.97 -1.66 8.17
N ARG A 45 8.34 -1.42 7.02
CA ARG A 45 8.41 -0.15 6.30
C ARG A 45 7.13 0.21 5.56
N VAL A 46 6.96 1.51 5.33
CA VAL A 46 6.01 2.08 4.38
C VAL A 46 6.80 2.58 3.18
N ILE A 47 6.58 1.97 2.02
CA ILE A 47 7.16 2.36 0.74
C ILE A 47 6.24 3.40 0.10
N ARG A 48 6.82 4.48 -0.43
CA ARG A 48 6.14 5.48 -1.25
C ARG A 48 6.44 5.21 -2.72
N LEU A 49 5.41 5.24 -3.53
CA LEU A 49 5.47 5.10 -4.99
C LEU A 49 5.06 6.42 -5.64
N GLN A 50 5.83 6.90 -6.61
CA GLN A 50 5.35 7.91 -7.55
C GLN A 50 4.55 7.19 -8.63
N PHE A 51 3.33 7.65 -8.86
CA PHE A 51 2.33 6.89 -9.57
C PHE A 51 1.58 7.72 -10.61
N THR A 52 1.42 7.13 -11.78
CA THR A 52 0.60 7.65 -12.88
C THR A 52 -0.24 6.52 -13.46
N ALA A 53 -1.52 6.76 -13.72
CA ALA A 53 -2.40 5.79 -14.35
C ALA A 53 -3.27 6.44 -15.42
N LYS A 54 -3.73 5.61 -16.36
CA LYS A 54 -4.76 5.95 -17.33
C LYS A 54 -6.12 5.57 -16.76
N LEU A 55 -6.97 6.58 -16.65
CA LEU A 55 -8.36 6.44 -16.22
C LEU A 55 -9.23 5.99 -17.39
N ASP A 56 -10.46 5.57 -17.10
CA ASP A 56 -11.47 5.31 -18.15
C ASP A 56 -11.93 6.61 -18.84
N ALA A 57 -12.87 6.49 -19.79
CA ALA A 57 -13.36 7.62 -20.58
C ALA A 57 -14.08 8.67 -19.71
N GLU A 58 -14.61 8.24 -18.58
CA GLU A 58 -15.28 9.04 -17.56
C GLU A 58 -14.31 9.64 -16.54
N GLY A 59 -13.01 9.35 -16.65
CA GLY A 59 -11.98 9.84 -15.74
C GLY A 59 -11.96 9.13 -14.39
N SER A 60 -12.37 7.86 -14.34
CA SER A 60 -12.46 7.04 -13.13
C SER A 60 -11.50 5.85 -13.14
N PHE A 61 -11.18 5.36 -11.94
CA PHE A 61 -10.55 4.05 -11.74
C PHE A 61 -11.58 2.94 -11.87
N SER A 62 -11.12 1.72 -12.17
CA SER A 62 -11.98 0.54 -12.10
C SER A 62 -12.30 0.17 -10.64
N GLY A 63 -13.23 -0.77 -10.44
CA GLY A 63 -13.52 -1.27 -9.09
C GLY A 63 -12.32 -2.04 -8.50
N PHE A 64 -12.03 -1.81 -7.22
CA PHE A 64 -11.00 -2.52 -6.48
C PHE A 64 -11.16 -4.05 -6.55
N VAL A 65 -10.01 -4.72 -6.62
CA VAL A 65 -9.83 -6.15 -6.41
C VAL A 65 -8.71 -6.39 -5.40
N ALA A 66 -8.87 -7.38 -4.53
CA ALA A 66 -7.81 -7.80 -3.63
C ALA A 66 -6.83 -8.74 -4.35
N PHE A 67 -5.54 -8.52 -4.10
CA PHE A 67 -4.47 -9.45 -4.43
C PHE A 67 -3.91 -10.12 -3.18
N ASP A 68 -3.94 -11.45 -3.13
CA ASP A 68 -3.27 -12.25 -2.12
C ASP A 68 -2.18 -13.09 -2.78
N LYS A 69 -0.95 -13.04 -2.26
CA LYS A 69 0.22 -13.75 -2.83
C LYS A 69 0.38 -13.53 -4.35
N GLY A 70 0.05 -12.34 -4.84
CA GLY A 70 0.14 -11.97 -6.25
C GLY A 70 -1.01 -12.47 -7.14
N LYS A 71 -2.05 -13.07 -6.56
CA LYS A 71 -3.25 -13.53 -7.24
C LYS A 71 -4.46 -12.69 -6.87
N CYS A 72 -5.26 -12.34 -7.86
CA CYS A 72 -6.57 -11.73 -7.67
C CYS A 72 -7.52 -12.75 -7.05
N THR A 73 -8.05 -12.46 -5.87
CA THR A 73 -8.84 -13.40 -5.05
C THR A 73 -10.33 -13.07 -4.97
N VAL A 74 -10.77 -12.00 -5.62
CA VAL A 74 -12.20 -11.67 -5.72
C VAL A 74 -12.89 -12.50 -6.81
N PRO A 75 -14.23 -12.65 -6.77
CA PRO A 75 -14.96 -13.34 -7.82
C PRO A 75 -14.78 -12.69 -9.20
N ASN A 76 -14.71 -13.52 -10.24
CA ASN A 76 -14.72 -13.13 -11.66
C ASN A 76 -13.58 -12.19 -12.09
N CYS A 77 -12.38 -12.31 -11.50
CA CYS A 77 -11.22 -11.50 -11.91
C CYS A 77 -10.92 -11.56 -13.41
N GLU A 78 -10.89 -12.78 -13.99
CA GLU A 78 -10.61 -12.99 -15.42
C GLU A 78 -11.61 -12.25 -16.32
N GLU A 79 -12.90 -12.36 -16.01
CA GLU A 79 -13.96 -11.67 -16.74
C GLU A 79 -13.85 -10.14 -16.64
N ARG A 80 -13.39 -9.61 -15.49
CA ARG A 80 -13.13 -8.18 -15.32
C ARG A 80 -11.98 -7.71 -16.21
N TRP A 81 -10.89 -8.48 -16.29
CA TRP A 81 -9.75 -8.15 -17.13
C TRP A 81 -10.09 -8.17 -18.62
N HIS A 82 -10.87 -9.16 -19.06
CA HIS A 82 -11.35 -9.19 -20.44
C HIS A 82 -12.28 -8.02 -20.79
N ARG A 83 -13.12 -7.57 -19.85
CA ARG A 83 -14.09 -6.50 -20.11
C ARG A 83 -13.50 -5.10 -19.99
N HIS A 84 -12.63 -4.87 -19.02
CA HIS A 84 -12.17 -3.53 -18.65
C HIS A 84 -10.67 -3.31 -18.89
N GLY A 85 -9.96 -4.35 -19.31
CA GLY A 85 -8.50 -4.38 -19.35
C GLY A 85 -7.92 -4.43 -17.93
N TYR A 86 -6.60 -4.32 -17.85
CA TYR A 86 -5.86 -4.35 -16.59
C TYR A 86 -5.79 -2.97 -15.95
N ARG A 87 -6.92 -2.28 -15.84
CA ARG A 87 -6.99 -0.94 -15.23
C ARG A 87 -6.81 -1.02 -13.72
N VAL A 88 -6.27 0.06 -13.16
CA VAL A 88 -6.08 0.20 -11.72
C VAL A 88 -7.44 0.26 -11.05
N GLY A 89 -7.60 -0.57 -10.02
CA GLY A 89 -8.79 -0.58 -9.17
C GLY A 89 -8.70 0.49 -8.08
N CYS A 90 -9.82 1.05 -7.66
CA CYS A 90 -9.94 1.94 -6.50
C CYS A 90 -11.17 1.55 -5.66
N GLN A 91 -11.05 1.70 -4.34
CA GLN A 91 -12.16 1.63 -3.40
C GLN A 91 -11.91 2.58 -2.24
N GLU A 92 -12.92 3.38 -1.91
CA GLU A 92 -12.96 4.07 -0.61
C GLU A 92 -13.23 3.04 0.49
N ARG A 93 -12.47 3.09 1.58
CA ARG A 93 -12.60 2.14 2.71
C ARG A 93 -13.93 2.29 3.48
N GLY A 94 -14.70 3.36 3.23
CA GLY A 94 -15.89 3.70 4.01
C GLY A 94 -15.58 4.48 5.29
N GLY A 95 -14.48 5.25 5.29
CA GLY A 95 -14.06 6.13 6.38
C GLY A 95 -12.59 6.52 6.26
N GLY A 96 -12.21 7.62 6.89
CA GLY A 96 -10.86 8.16 6.84
C GLY A 96 -9.87 7.59 7.85
N TYR A 97 -8.67 8.16 7.87
CA TYR A 97 -7.71 8.07 8.97
C TYR A 97 -7.32 9.48 9.39
N GLY A 98 -7.83 9.92 10.54
CA GLY A 98 -7.80 11.34 10.86
C GLY A 98 -8.90 12.10 10.12
N SER A 99 -8.53 13.24 9.56
CA SER A 99 -9.41 14.11 8.77
C SER A 99 -9.44 13.77 7.28
N GLU A 100 -8.57 12.87 6.82
CA GLU A 100 -8.41 12.54 5.41
C GLU A 100 -9.14 11.24 5.03
N PRO A 101 -9.79 11.18 3.86
CA PRO A 101 -10.38 9.94 3.35
C PRO A 101 -9.29 8.91 3.07
N ALA A 102 -9.65 7.63 3.15
CA ALA A 102 -8.73 6.52 2.95
C ALA A 102 -9.18 5.63 1.79
N HIS A 103 -8.27 5.38 0.87
CA HIS A 103 -8.51 4.60 -0.33
C HIS A 103 -7.53 3.44 -0.46
N TRP A 104 -8.02 2.36 -1.04
CA TRP A 104 -7.23 1.24 -1.50
C TRP A 104 -7.23 1.17 -3.01
N TYR A 105 -6.11 0.73 -3.56
CA TYR A 105 -5.90 0.59 -4.98
C TYR A 105 -5.34 -0.79 -5.33
N SER A 106 -5.76 -1.28 -6.48
CA SER A 106 -5.33 -2.56 -7.04
C SER A 106 -4.38 -2.31 -8.19
N LEU A 107 -3.15 -2.81 -8.09
CA LEU A 107 -2.15 -2.68 -9.15
C LEU A 107 -2.00 -4.02 -9.90
N PRO A 108 -2.79 -4.29 -10.96
CA PRO A 108 -2.69 -5.53 -11.72
C PRO A 108 -1.37 -5.61 -12.49
N GLY A 109 -0.59 -6.65 -12.22
CA GLY A 109 0.59 -7.07 -12.96
C GLY A 109 0.31 -8.24 -13.89
N ALA A 110 1.38 -8.80 -14.46
CA ALA A 110 1.28 -9.97 -15.30
C ALA A 110 0.71 -11.17 -14.53
N CYS A 111 -0.09 -12.01 -15.20
CA CYS A 111 -0.74 -13.18 -14.61
C CYS A 111 -1.52 -12.90 -13.32
N PRO A 112 -2.51 -11.98 -13.31
CA PRO A 112 -3.24 -11.67 -12.09
C PRO A 112 -4.09 -12.85 -11.58
N SER A 113 -4.26 -13.91 -12.37
CA SER A 113 -5.00 -15.13 -11.97
C SER A 113 -4.16 -16.16 -11.21
N LYS A 114 -2.84 -15.96 -11.10
CA LYS A 114 -1.88 -16.93 -10.53
C LYS A 114 -1.14 -16.36 -9.32
N ASP A 115 -0.83 -17.23 -8.36
CA ASP A 115 0.08 -16.89 -7.27
C ASP A 115 1.48 -16.65 -7.84
N VAL A 116 2.31 -15.85 -7.13
CA VAL A 116 3.67 -15.49 -7.57
C VAL A 116 4.48 -16.70 -8.04
N GLU A 117 4.44 -17.80 -7.30
CA GLU A 117 5.21 -19.03 -7.61
C GLU A 117 4.69 -19.78 -8.85
N ALA A 118 3.44 -19.57 -9.23
CA ALA A 118 2.79 -20.24 -10.35
C ALA A 118 2.81 -19.39 -11.64
N LYS A 119 3.42 -18.20 -11.62
CA LYS A 119 3.55 -17.35 -12.81
C LYS A 119 4.58 -17.91 -13.77
N THR A 120 4.19 -18.04 -15.04
CA THR A 120 5.08 -18.48 -16.13
C THR A 120 5.24 -17.37 -17.16
N LEU A 121 6.30 -17.46 -17.97
CA LEU A 121 6.50 -16.54 -19.09
C LEU A 121 5.36 -16.64 -20.13
N GLU A 122 4.80 -17.84 -20.32
CA GLU A 122 3.66 -18.07 -21.20
C GLU A 122 2.43 -17.31 -20.72
N CYS A 123 2.08 -17.47 -19.43
CA CYS A 123 0.98 -16.74 -18.85
C CYS A 123 1.23 -15.22 -18.87
N ALA A 124 2.45 -14.76 -18.60
CA ALA A 124 2.75 -13.33 -18.59
C ALA A 124 2.63 -12.70 -19.98
N ARG A 125 2.79 -13.48 -21.05
CA ARG A 125 2.53 -13.04 -22.44
C ARG A 125 1.04 -13.02 -22.76
N ALA A 126 0.28 -13.99 -22.26
CA ALA A 126 -1.18 -14.03 -22.46
C ALA A 126 -1.89 -12.92 -21.66
N ASP A 127 -1.47 -12.73 -20.41
CA ASP A 127 -2.01 -11.78 -19.45
C ASP A 127 -0.90 -10.82 -18.98
N PRO A 128 -0.55 -9.79 -19.77
CA PRO A 128 0.57 -8.89 -19.47
C PRO A 128 0.34 -7.97 -18.28
N GLY A 129 -0.92 -7.80 -17.85
CA GLY A 129 -1.26 -6.87 -16.78
C GLY A 129 -1.27 -5.40 -17.22
N GLY A 130 -1.35 -4.52 -16.23
CA GLY A 130 -1.45 -3.07 -16.44
C GLY A 130 -0.14 -2.32 -16.23
N ARG A 131 0.91 -2.99 -15.75
CA ARG A 131 2.16 -2.31 -15.40
C ARG A 131 2.97 -1.95 -16.65
N CYS A 132 3.27 -0.67 -16.79
CA CYS A 132 4.19 -0.16 -17.79
C CYS A 132 5.65 -0.21 -17.31
N GLN A 133 6.55 -0.45 -18.25
CA GLN A 133 7.99 -0.35 -18.01
C GLN A 133 8.46 1.10 -17.96
N ARG A 134 7.86 1.97 -18.78
CA ARG A 134 8.18 3.40 -18.84
C ARG A 134 6.90 4.23 -18.86
N LEU A 135 7.00 5.49 -18.45
CA LEU A 135 5.86 6.38 -18.37
C LEU A 135 5.25 6.66 -19.76
N GLU A 136 6.10 6.78 -20.78
CA GLU A 136 5.70 7.01 -22.17
C GLU A 136 4.93 5.86 -22.80
N ASP A 137 4.98 4.65 -22.22
CA ASP A 137 4.30 3.47 -22.74
C ASP A 137 2.82 3.43 -22.30
N LEU A 138 2.36 4.35 -21.45
CA LEU A 138 0.98 4.39 -20.95
C LEU A 138 -0.05 4.56 -22.07
N THR A 139 -0.90 3.56 -22.25
CA THR A 139 -1.99 3.55 -23.24
C THR A 139 -3.36 3.50 -22.57
N ALA A 140 -4.38 3.97 -23.30
CA ALA A 140 -5.78 3.91 -22.83
C ALA A 140 -6.51 2.63 -23.28
N ASP A 141 -5.82 1.73 -24.00
CA ASP A 141 -6.37 0.53 -24.64
C ASP A 141 -6.56 -0.66 -23.67
N GLY A 142 -6.24 -0.48 -22.40
CA GLY A 142 -6.46 -1.50 -21.36
C GLY A 142 -5.27 -2.45 -21.15
N VAL A 143 -4.20 -2.31 -21.94
CA VAL A 143 -2.87 -2.87 -21.68
C VAL A 143 -1.98 -1.70 -21.23
N CYS A 144 -0.95 -1.90 -20.39
CA CYS A 144 -0.07 -0.81 -19.93
C CYS A 144 -0.83 0.43 -19.39
N THR A 145 -1.59 0.24 -18.31
CA THR A 145 -2.52 1.22 -17.75
C THR A 145 -1.94 2.06 -16.61
N TYR A 146 -0.81 1.67 -16.01
CA TYR A 146 -0.15 2.45 -14.96
C TYR A 146 1.37 2.31 -14.96
N PHE A 147 2.02 3.36 -14.49
CA PHE A 147 3.44 3.41 -14.20
C PHE A 147 3.61 3.76 -12.73
N ALA A 148 4.45 2.98 -12.05
CA ALA A 148 4.77 3.15 -10.65
C ALA A 148 6.28 3.00 -10.45
N GLU A 149 6.90 4.00 -9.85
CA GLU A 149 8.30 3.98 -9.49
C GLU A 149 8.47 4.20 -7.99
N TRP A 150 9.53 3.63 -7.42
CA TRP A 150 9.88 3.89 -6.02
C TRP A 150 10.22 5.37 -5.83
N ALA A 151 9.69 5.97 -4.78
CA ALA A 151 9.87 7.39 -4.48
C ALA A 151 10.25 7.65 -3.02
N GLY A 152 10.71 6.64 -2.28
CA GLY A 152 11.12 6.76 -0.89
C GLY A 152 10.46 5.72 0.01
N GLU A 153 10.91 5.64 1.26
CA GLU A 153 10.31 4.79 2.28
C GLU A 153 10.54 5.32 3.70
N VAL A 154 9.71 4.87 4.64
CA VAL A 154 9.87 5.13 6.08
C VAL A 154 9.92 3.81 6.82
N ARG A 155 11.00 3.59 7.58
CA ARG A 155 11.12 2.48 8.53
C ARG A 155 10.24 2.76 9.74
N LEU A 156 9.38 1.80 10.09
CA LEU A 156 8.46 1.91 11.23
C LEU A 156 9.21 2.11 12.55
N ASP A 157 10.26 1.32 12.78
CA ASP A 157 11.08 1.40 13.99
C ASP A 157 11.67 2.80 14.19
N SER A 158 12.24 3.39 13.14
CA SER A 158 12.78 4.75 13.19
C SER A 158 11.68 5.82 13.38
N LEU A 159 10.50 5.60 12.81
CA LEU A 159 9.36 6.51 12.96
C LEU A 159 8.87 6.57 14.41
N MET A 160 8.93 5.44 15.11
CA MET A 160 8.46 5.29 16.49
C MET A 160 9.55 5.43 17.55
N GLY A 161 10.82 5.53 17.14
CA GLY A 161 11.96 5.59 18.06
C GLY A 161 12.29 4.24 18.71
N ILE A 162 11.95 3.13 18.07
CA ILE A 162 12.26 1.78 18.56
C ILE A 162 13.64 1.38 18.01
N ALA A 163 14.65 1.26 18.88
CA ALA A 163 16.02 0.96 18.44
C ALA A 163 16.24 -0.53 18.11
N ASN A 164 15.59 -1.43 18.85
CA ASN A 164 15.67 -2.88 18.65
C ASN A 164 14.28 -3.49 18.83
N TYR A 165 13.65 -3.84 17.71
CA TYR A 165 12.27 -4.33 17.70
C TYR A 165 12.12 -5.68 18.42
N THR A 166 13.07 -6.59 18.24
CA THR A 166 13.06 -7.89 18.94
C THR A 166 13.14 -7.71 20.46
N ALA A 167 14.01 -6.83 20.95
CA ALA A 167 14.11 -6.52 22.37
C ALA A 167 12.87 -5.79 22.89
N PHE A 168 12.27 -4.91 22.08
CA PHE A 168 11.00 -4.26 22.40
C PHE A 168 9.91 -5.32 22.66
N CYS A 169 9.71 -6.26 21.74
CA CYS A 169 8.73 -7.35 21.91
C CYS A 169 9.06 -8.24 23.12
N ALA A 170 10.32 -8.64 23.30
CA ALA A 170 10.75 -9.51 24.40
C ALA A 170 10.54 -8.88 25.80
N ALA A 171 10.53 -7.54 25.89
CA ALA A 171 10.22 -6.81 27.11
C ALA A 171 8.71 -6.73 27.44
N GLY A 172 7.84 -7.35 26.63
CA GLY A 172 6.37 -7.30 26.82
C GLY A 172 5.73 -5.99 26.34
N ASN A 173 6.50 -5.13 25.65
CA ASN A 173 5.97 -3.96 24.98
C ASN A 173 5.08 -4.36 23.80
N LEU A 174 4.24 -3.42 23.36
CA LEU A 174 3.32 -3.60 22.25
C LEU A 174 3.03 -2.24 21.65
N GLU A 175 3.16 -2.11 20.34
CA GLU A 175 3.02 -0.81 19.68
C GLU A 175 1.62 -0.22 19.83
N TYR A 176 0.59 -1.07 19.85
CA TYR A 176 -0.79 -0.65 20.10
C TYR A 176 -1.63 -1.76 20.77
N ASP A 177 -2.35 -1.41 21.83
CA ASP A 177 -3.28 -2.29 22.54
C ASP A 177 -4.71 -1.76 22.38
N TYR A 178 -5.59 -2.51 21.70
CA TYR A 178 -6.98 -2.08 21.46
C TYR A 178 -7.77 -1.83 22.73
N VAL A 179 -7.51 -2.59 23.80
CA VAL A 179 -8.28 -2.47 25.04
C VAL A 179 -7.95 -1.16 25.75
N ARG A 180 -6.70 -0.71 25.62
CA ARG A 180 -6.21 0.51 26.27
C ARG A 180 -6.22 1.72 25.35
N ASP A 181 -6.43 1.52 24.04
CA ASP A 181 -6.30 2.55 23.00
C ASP A 181 -4.94 3.26 23.05
N MET A 182 -3.87 2.52 23.38
CA MET A 182 -2.51 3.04 23.53
C MET A 182 -1.44 1.96 23.38
N GLY A 183 -0.21 2.39 23.12
CA GLY A 183 0.96 1.53 23.13
C GLY A 183 1.51 1.26 24.54
N ARG A 184 2.32 0.21 24.65
CA ARG A 184 3.23 -0.06 25.78
C ARG A 184 4.66 0.08 25.27
N GLY A 185 5.44 0.98 25.86
CA GLY A 185 6.82 1.25 25.43
C GLY A 185 6.95 2.23 24.25
N THR A 186 5.84 2.65 23.64
CA THR A 186 5.77 3.75 22.68
C THR A 186 4.38 4.41 22.78
N THR A 187 4.28 5.68 22.41
CA THR A 187 3.03 6.46 22.41
C THR A 187 2.57 6.85 21.00
N PHE A 188 3.29 6.37 19.97
CA PHE A 188 3.05 6.79 18.60
C PHE A 188 1.60 6.48 18.15
N TRP A 189 1.06 5.32 18.54
CA TRP A 189 -0.27 4.86 18.14
C TRP A 189 -1.40 5.22 19.13
N ASP A 190 -1.14 5.98 20.20
CA ASP A 190 -2.16 6.25 21.22
C ASP A 190 -3.37 7.03 20.72
N GLY A 191 -4.59 6.55 20.96
CA GLY A 191 -5.81 7.23 20.53
C GLY A 191 -6.10 7.01 19.05
N SER A 192 -6.57 5.82 18.71
CA SER A 192 -7.02 5.43 17.36
C SER A 192 -8.26 6.18 16.90
N HIS A 193 -9.15 6.49 17.83
CA HIS A 193 -10.38 7.25 17.56
C HIS A 193 -10.19 8.76 17.61
N ASN A 194 -8.98 9.25 17.93
CA ASN A 194 -8.68 10.68 17.95
C ASN A 194 -8.17 11.15 16.59
N ALA A 195 -9.01 11.85 15.83
CA ALA A 195 -8.68 12.31 14.49
C ALA A 195 -7.41 13.18 14.44
N ALA A 196 -7.26 14.13 15.37
CA ALA A 196 -6.09 15.01 15.42
C ALA A 196 -4.79 14.24 15.66
N ARG A 197 -4.81 13.17 16.47
CA ARG A 197 -3.65 12.31 16.66
C ARG A 197 -3.32 11.52 15.40
N SER A 198 -4.32 11.05 14.67
CA SER A 198 -4.14 10.39 13.38
C SER A 198 -3.57 11.33 12.32
N ASP A 199 -4.04 12.59 12.27
CA ASP A 199 -3.48 13.64 11.40
C ASP A 199 -2.01 13.90 11.71
N LEU A 200 -1.64 13.97 12.99
CA LEU A 200 -0.25 14.13 13.42
C LEU A 200 0.63 12.95 12.95
N ARG A 201 0.11 11.72 12.93
CA ARG A 201 0.85 10.56 12.40
C ARG A 201 1.07 10.68 10.89
N LEU A 202 0.04 11.07 10.14
CA LEU A 202 0.16 11.33 8.70
C LEU A 202 1.23 12.40 8.42
N GLN A 203 1.19 13.50 9.16
CA GLN A 203 2.18 14.58 9.05
C GLN A 203 3.60 14.10 9.34
N ARG A 204 3.80 13.31 10.40
CA ARG A 204 5.12 12.75 10.73
C ARG A 204 5.68 11.87 9.61
N VAL A 205 4.85 11.02 8.99
CA VAL A 205 5.30 10.19 7.85
C VAL A 205 5.68 11.07 6.65
N ARG A 206 4.86 12.06 6.32
CA ARG A 206 5.14 13.02 5.24
C ARG A 206 6.42 13.81 5.48
N GLU A 207 6.64 14.29 6.70
CA GLU A 207 7.87 15.00 7.09
C GLU A 207 9.11 14.14 6.95
N ARG A 208 9.04 12.88 7.38
CA ARG A 208 10.15 11.93 7.22
C ARG A 208 10.47 11.70 5.75
N LEU A 209 9.45 11.47 4.92
CA LEU A 209 9.64 11.29 3.48
C LEU A 209 10.22 12.54 2.81
N ARG A 210 9.73 13.72 3.15
CA ARG A 210 10.21 15.00 2.60
C ARG A 210 11.67 15.26 2.96
N THR A 211 12.04 14.96 4.20
CA THR A 211 13.39 15.21 4.72
C THR A 211 14.40 14.21 4.15
N ALA A 212 14.01 12.93 4.07
CA ALA A 212 14.89 11.87 3.59
C ALA A 212 15.02 11.84 2.06
N TYR A 213 14.00 12.30 1.33
CA TYR A 213 13.94 12.27 -0.13
C TYR A 213 13.47 13.62 -0.71
N PRO A 214 14.25 14.71 -0.51
CA PRO A 214 13.85 16.06 -0.90
C PRO A 214 13.69 16.24 -2.41
N ASP A 215 14.43 15.49 -3.22
CA ASP A 215 14.41 15.58 -4.69
C ASP A 215 13.26 14.77 -5.32
N ARG A 216 12.44 14.09 -4.51
CA ARG A 216 11.30 13.31 -5.00
C ARG A 216 10.01 14.12 -4.83
N PRO A 217 9.19 14.27 -5.87
CA PRO A 217 7.98 15.08 -5.79
C PRO A 217 7.04 14.55 -4.71
N MET A 218 6.62 15.44 -3.81
CA MET A 218 5.51 15.18 -2.91
C MET A 218 4.22 15.38 -3.71
N SER A 219 3.38 14.34 -3.84
CA SER A 219 2.01 14.60 -4.26
C SER A 219 1.24 15.18 -3.09
N PHE A 220 0.76 16.42 -3.24
CA PHE A 220 -0.22 17.03 -2.36
C PHE A 220 -1.63 16.77 -2.89
#